data_AF-A0A317HJS9-F1
#
_entry.id   AF-A0A317HJS9-F1
#
_cell.length_a   1.000
_cell.length_b   1.000
_cell.length_c   1.000
_cell.angle_alpha   90.00
_cell.angle_beta   90.00
_cell.angle_gamma   90.00
#
_symmetry.space_group_name_H-M   'P 1'
#
loop_
_entity.id
_entity.type
_entity.pdbx_description
1 polymer ?
#
loop_
_entity_poly.entity_id
_entity_poly.type
_entity_poly.pdbx_seq_one_letter_code
_entity_poly.pdbx_strand_id
1 'polypeptide(L)'
;MRHSFGTRASLVRSPTEASPELRLLFHRLNNQLGTVIAHAELLEAKASDDVSRARSTQVITSVLDAMATAKEIRSHVTPHPLADETES
;
A
#
# COMPACT_ATOMS: atom_id res chain seq x y z
N MET A 1 53.83 -3.88 -7.30
CA MET A 1 52.62 -4.67 -7.01
C MET A 1 51.65 -3.77 -6.24
N ARG A 2 50.68 -3.13 -6.92
CA ARG A 2 49.66 -2.26 -6.28
C ARG A 2 48.31 -2.90 -6.55
N HIS A 3 47.64 -3.39 -5.49
CA HIS A 3 46.30 -3.94 -5.60
C HIS A 3 45.29 -2.79 -5.73
N SER A 4 44.68 -2.70 -6.90
CA SER A 4 43.45 -1.94 -7.13
C SER A 4 42.31 -2.69 -6.46
N PHE A 5 41.79 -2.16 -5.35
CA PHE A 5 40.56 -2.66 -4.76
C PHE A 5 39.38 -1.99 -5.45
N GLY A 6 38.67 -2.78 -6.25
CA GLY A 6 37.44 -2.40 -6.90
C GLY A 6 36.40 -1.92 -5.91
N THR A 7 35.92 -0.70 -6.14
CA THR A 7 34.77 -0.12 -5.48
C THR A 7 33.58 -1.04 -5.71
N ARG A 8 33.07 -1.67 -4.65
CA ARG A 8 31.80 -2.41 -4.68
C ARG A 8 30.73 -1.42 -5.10
N ALA A 9 30.17 -1.60 -6.30
CA ALA A 9 28.99 -0.91 -6.74
C ALA A 9 27.88 -1.17 -5.71
N SER A 10 27.59 -0.14 -4.90
CA SER A 10 26.39 -0.10 -4.08
C SER A 10 25.22 0.00 -5.04
N LEU A 11 24.50 -1.11 -5.24
CA LEU A 11 23.22 -1.16 -5.95
C LEU A 11 22.17 -0.45 -5.09
N VAL A 12 22.29 0.87 -4.97
CA VAL A 12 21.15 1.71 -4.59
C VAL A 12 20.15 1.55 -5.73
N ARG A 13 19.09 0.77 -5.51
CA ARG A 13 17.92 0.75 -6.39
C ARG A 13 17.57 2.21 -6.69
N SER A 14 17.62 2.59 -7.95
CA SER A 14 17.24 3.94 -8.34
C SER A 14 15.79 4.19 -7.88
N PRO A 15 15.47 5.38 -7.34
CA PRO A 15 14.13 5.69 -6.82
C PRO A 15 13.00 5.46 -7.85
N THR A 16 13.33 5.40 -9.13
CA THR A 16 12.42 5.14 -10.24
C THR A 16 11.96 3.67 -10.34
N GLU A 17 12.78 2.69 -9.94
CA GLU A 17 12.46 1.26 -9.96
C GLU A 17 11.63 0.80 -8.76
N ALA A 18 11.52 1.60 -7.70
CA ALA A 18 10.54 1.31 -6.65
C ALA A 18 9.09 1.47 -7.15
N SER A 19 8.88 2.21 -8.26
CA SER A 19 7.55 2.65 -8.68
C SER A 19 6.61 1.54 -9.19
N PRO A 20 7.04 0.53 -10.00
CA PRO A 20 6.13 -0.48 -10.54
C PRO A 20 5.76 -1.56 -9.52
N GLU A 21 6.73 -2.14 -8.83
CA GLU A 21 6.50 -3.20 -7.84
C GLU A 21 5.67 -2.68 -6.68
N LEU A 22 5.91 -1.44 -6.23
CA LEU A 22 5.14 -0.83 -5.17
C LEU A 22 3.69 -0.55 -5.61
N ARG A 23 3.45 -0.13 -6.86
CA ARG A 23 2.09 -0.02 -7.43
C ARG A 23 1.37 -1.37 -7.41
N LEU A 24 2.06 -2.45 -7.80
CA LEU A 24 1.49 -3.80 -7.76
C LEU A 24 1.17 -4.26 -6.34
N LEU A 25 2.05 -3.96 -5.38
CA LEU A 25 1.81 -4.26 -3.96
C LEU A 25 0.60 -3.49 -3.41
N PHE A 26 0.46 -2.19 -3.70
CA PHE A 26 -0.72 -1.43 -3.30
C PHE A 26 -2.01 -1.94 -3.93
N HIS A 27 -1.97 -2.34 -5.21
CA HIS A 27 -3.12 -2.95 -5.86
C HIS A 27 -3.50 -4.27 -5.17
N ARG A 28 -2.54 -5.15 -4.93
CA ARG A 28 -2.76 -6.43 -4.22
C ARG A 28 -3.28 -6.22 -2.80
N LEU A 29 -2.70 -5.28 -2.05
CA LEU A 29 -3.14 -4.93 -0.70
C LEU A 29 -4.60 -4.46 -0.70
N ASN A 30 -4.95 -3.49 -1.56
CA ASN A 30 -6.32 -3.00 -1.64
C ASN A 30 -7.31 -4.11 -2.03
N ASN A 31 -6.92 -5.02 -2.92
CA ASN A 31 -7.76 -6.18 -3.26
C ASN A 31 -7.96 -7.14 -2.07
N GLN A 32 -6.91 -7.39 -1.29
CA GLN A 32 -6.99 -8.21 -0.08
C GLN A 32 -7.90 -7.54 0.97
N LEU A 33 -7.77 -6.23 1.19
CA LEU A 33 -8.63 -5.47 2.10
C LEU A 33 -10.09 -5.47 1.63
N GLY A 34 -10.34 -5.30 0.34
CA GLY A 34 -11.70 -5.41 -0.24
C GLY A 34 -12.34 -6.78 0.00
N THR A 35 -11.57 -7.86 -0.12
CA THR A 35 -12.04 -9.21 0.22
C THR A 35 -12.42 -9.33 1.70
N VAL A 36 -11.61 -8.74 2.61
CA VAL A 36 -11.90 -8.77 4.05
C VAL A 36 -13.18 -8.00 4.37
N ILE A 37 -13.40 -6.83 3.77
CA ILE A 37 -14.65 -6.06 3.94
C ILE A 37 -15.84 -6.90 3.49
N ALA A 38 -15.81 -7.48 2.29
CA ALA A 38 -16.92 -8.28 1.78
C ALA A 38 -17.26 -9.46 2.70
N HIS A 39 -16.25 -10.11 3.27
CA HIS A 39 -16.47 -11.16 4.27
C HIS A 39 -17.07 -10.63 5.57
N ALA A 40 -16.60 -9.49 6.07
CA ALA A 40 -17.12 -8.88 7.28
C ALA A 40 -18.58 -8.43 7.10
N GLU A 41 -18.92 -7.83 5.96
CA GLU A 41 -20.30 -7.46 5.59
C GLU A 41 -21.21 -8.70 5.51
N LEU A 42 -20.75 -9.79 4.91
CA LEU A 42 -21.49 -11.05 4.89
C LEU A 42 -21.70 -11.64 6.29
N LEU A 43 -20.71 -11.53 7.18
CA LEU A 43 -20.83 -11.96 8.57
C LEU A 43 -21.79 -11.08 9.36
N GLU A 44 -21.74 -9.76 9.18
CA GLU A 44 -22.69 -8.81 9.76
C GLU A 44 -24.12 -9.11 9.34
N ALA A 45 -24.35 -9.31 8.03
CA ALA A 45 -25.66 -9.61 7.48
C ALA A 45 -26.23 -10.95 7.97
N LYS A 46 -25.37 -11.92 8.32
CA LYS A 46 -25.76 -13.26 8.80
C LYS A 46 -25.78 -13.39 10.31
N ALA A 47 -25.33 -12.38 11.04
CA ALA A 47 -25.19 -12.46 12.50
C ALA A 47 -26.57 -12.59 13.18
N SER A 48 -26.69 -13.58 14.06
CA SER A 48 -27.90 -13.86 14.84
C SER A 48 -28.08 -12.94 16.04
N ASP A 49 -26.99 -12.33 16.52
CA ASP A 49 -26.96 -11.53 17.74
C ASP A 49 -26.25 -10.18 17.52
N ASP A 50 -26.56 -9.22 18.39
CA ASP A 50 -26.04 -7.85 18.29
C ASP A 50 -24.52 -7.77 18.52
N VAL A 51 -23.96 -8.67 19.33
CA VAL A 51 -22.51 -8.68 19.62
C VAL A 51 -21.73 -9.07 18.38
N SER A 52 -22.18 -10.11 17.68
CA SER A 52 -21.61 -10.56 16.41
C SER A 52 -21.73 -9.49 15.33
N ARG A 53 -22.89 -8.80 15.23
CA ARG A 53 -23.07 -7.64 14.33
C ARG A 53 -22.05 -6.54 14.62
N ALA A 54 -22.01 -6.05 15.87
CA ALA A 54 -21.14 -4.96 16.28
C ALA A 54 -19.66 -5.28 16.03
N ARG A 55 -19.24 -6.54 16.26
CA ARG A 55 -17.88 -6.98 15.96
C ARG A 55 -17.56 -6.95 14.48
N SER A 56 -18.48 -7.39 13.61
CA SER A 56 -18.31 -7.30 12.16
C SER A 56 -18.25 -5.85 11.68
N THR A 57 -19.13 -4.98 12.19
CA THR A 57 -19.07 -3.53 11.93
C THR A 57 -17.70 -2.96 12.31
N GLN A 58 -17.15 -3.34 13.48
CA GLN A 58 -15.84 -2.87 13.91
C GLN A 58 -14.71 -3.32 12.97
N VAL A 59 -14.79 -4.56 12.44
CA VAL A 59 -13.84 -5.05 11.44
C VAL A 59 -13.93 -4.23 10.16
N ILE A 60 -15.14 -3.95 9.65
CA ILE A 60 -15.35 -3.13 8.46
C ILE A 60 -14.69 -1.75 8.65
N THR A 61 -14.99 -1.08 9.76
CA THR A 61 -14.40 0.23 10.09
C THR A 61 -12.87 0.16 10.12
N SER A 62 -12.29 -0.82 10.80
CA SER A 62 -10.84 -0.97 10.89
C SER A 62 -10.17 -1.21 9.53
N VAL A 63 -10.85 -1.89 8.60
CA VAL A 63 -10.31 -2.11 7.25
C VAL A 63 -10.38 -0.84 6.41
N LEU A 64 -11.46 -0.05 6.55
CA LEU A 64 -11.55 1.26 5.90
C LEU A 64 -10.44 2.20 6.36
N ASP A 65 -10.13 2.22 7.66
CA ASP A 65 -9.00 2.98 8.20
C ASP A 65 -7.67 2.49 7.62
N ALA A 66 -7.46 1.18 7.53
CA ALA A 66 -6.25 0.60 6.92
C ALA A 66 -6.11 0.98 5.44
N MET A 67 -7.21 1.03 4.68
CA MET A 67 -7.20 1.50 3.29
C MET A 67 -6.85 2.98 3.20
N ALA A 68 -7.34 3.82 4.13
CA ALA A 68 -6.97 5.23 4.20
C ALA A 68 -5.46 5.40 4.47
N THR A 69 -4.90 4.67 5.43
CA THR A 69 -3.46 4.65 5.69
C THR A 69 -2.67 4.17 4.48
N ALA A 70 -3.11 3.11 3.79
CA ALA A 70 -2.43 2.63 2.58
C ALA A 70 -2.43 3.69 1.46
N LYS A 71 -3.52 4.44 1.31
CA LYS A 71 -3.62 5.56 0.36
C LYS A 71 -2.66 6.70 0.73
N GLU A 72 -2.54 7.03 2.01
CA GLU A 72 -1.60 8.03 2.51
C GLU A 72 -0.15 7.62 2.22
N ILE A 73 0.24 6.39 2.57
CA ILE A 73 1.58 5.87 2.26
C ILE A 73 1.85 5.99 0.76
N ARG A 74 0.91 5.58 -0.10
CA ARG A 74 1.05 5.68 -1.57
C ARG A 74 1.34 7.11 -2.02
N SER A 75 0.72 8.11 -1.39
CA SER A 75 0.92 9.52 -1.74
C SER A 75 2.33 10.03 -1.40
N HIS A 76 2.96 9.50 -0.36
CA HIS A 76 4.32 9.87 0.05
C HIS A 76 5.43 9.16 -0.72
N VAL A 77 5.14 7.98 -1.26
CA VAL A 77 6.13 7.12 -1.93
C VAL A 77 6.05 7.15 -3.45
N THR A 78 4.99 7.71 -4.02
CA THR A 78 4.89 7.94 -5.47
C THR A 78 5.48 9.32 -5.75
N PRO A 79 6.63 9.44 -6.42
CA PRO A 79 7.16 10.74 -6.79
C PRO A 79 6.11 11.48 -7.62
N HIS A 80 5.73 12.69 -7.18
CA HIS A 80 5.05 13.63 -8.06
C HIS A 80 6.00 13.85 -9.24
N PRO A 81 5.54 13.74 -10.51
CA PRO A 81 6.40 14.08 -11.64
C PRO A 81 6.92 15.49 -11.38
N LEU A 82 8.23 15.68 -11.42
CA LEU A 82 8.81 17.00 -11.52
C LEU A 82 8.06 17.69 -12.65
N ALA A 83 7.36 18.77 -12.34
CA ALA A 83 6.93 19.72 -13.35
C ALA A 83 8.23 20.24 -13.98
N ASP A 84 8.63 19.57 -15.07
CA ASP A 84 9.76 19.97 -15.90
C ASP A 84 9.45 21.36 -16.43
N GLU A 85 10.29 22.31 -16.04
CA GLU A 85 11.12 23.03 -17.00
C GLU A 85 10.47 23.35 -18.35
N THR A 86 9.55 24.30 -18.36
CA THR A 86 9.27 25.20 -19.50
C THR A 86 8.91 26.56 -18.87
N GLU A 87 9.61 27.68 -19.06
CA GLU A 87 10.55 28.13 -20.09
C GLU A 87 11.45 29.22 -19.49
N SER A 88 12.58 29.45 -20.16
CA SER A 88 13.56 30.52 -19.93
C SER A 88 13.01 31.94 -20.12
#